data_AF-T0T586-F1
#
_entry.id   AF-T0T586-F1
#
_cell.length_a   1.000
_cell.length_b   1.000
_cell.length_c   1.000
_cell.angle_alpha   90.00
_cell.angle_beta   90.00
_cell.angle_gamma   90.00
#
_symmetry.space_group_name_H-M   'P 1'
#
loop_
_entity.id
_entity.type
_entity.pdbx_description
1 polymer ?
#
loop_
_entity_poly.entity_id
_entity_poly.type
_entity_poly.pdbx_seq_one_letter_code
_entity_poly.pdbx_strand_id
1 'polypeptide(L)'
;MDDKFYNDILELADLNNPYQANYFYAHLFQLEKVFVSVRTILGQNNFKYFASQFIKEIHSDAENMDFYGWDFPKFLANRVELSQMPYLRDLASIDYYWFNLGQRNKDISVVCGALNLWSKVINSENTEGVELNADHSEIVELYLEGEQYFLRASRGACK
;
A
#
# COMPACT_ATOMS: atom_id res chain seq x y z
N MET A 1 3.79 -18.68 15.33
CA MET A 1 4.57 -18.10 14.21
C MET A 1 5.59 -19.16 13.85
N ASP A 2 5.68 -19.56 12.58
CA ASP A 2 6.58 -20.65 12.16
C ASP A 2 8.04 -20.16 12.21
N ASP A 3 8.86 -20.77 13.08
CA ASP A 3 10.27 -20.42 13.30
C ASP A 3 11.11 -20.54 12.01
N LYS A 4 10.68 -21.35 11.06
CA LYS A 4 11.37 -21.50 9.77
C LYS A 4 11.28 -20.21 8.95
N PHE A 5 10.08 -19.63 8.85
CA PHE A 5 9.87 -18.37 8.13
C PHE A 5 10.61 -17.20 8.79
N TYR A 6 10.76 -17.22 10.12
CA TYR A 6 11.52 -16.22 10.86
C TYR A 6 13.01 -16.25 10.49
N ASN A 7 13.60 -17.45 10.45
CA ASN A 7 15.00 -17.65 10.05
C ASN A 7 15.23 -17.37 8.57
N ASP A 8 14.30 -17.76 7.69
CA ASP A 8 14.38 -17.47 6.25
C ASP A 8 14.41 -15.95 6.00
N ILE A 9 13.65 -15.15 6.75
CA ILE A 9 13.70 -13.68 6.64
C ILE A 9 15.03 -13.11 7.14
N LEU A 10 15.56 -13.63 8.26
CA LEU A 10 16.85 -13.19 8.80
C LEU A 10 18.01 -13.50 7.86
N GLU A 11 18.03 -14.69 7.26
CA GLU A 11 19.01 -15.09 6.25
C GLU A 11 18.84 -14.26 4.96
N LEU A 12 17.60 -14.07 4.49
CA LEU A 12 17.34 -13.26 3.29
C LEU A 12 17.80 -11.82 3.45
N ALA A 13 17.78 -11.28 4.67
CA ALA A 13 18.12 -9.89 4.97
C ALA A 13 19.53 -9.69 5.56
N ASP A 14 20.32 -10.75 5.72
CA ASP A 14 21.68 -10.73 6.28
C ASP A 14 21.78 -9.97 7.63
N LEU A 15 20.74 -10.11 8.47
CA LEU A 15 20.58 -9.31 9.70
C LEU A 15 21.29 -9.97 10.88
N ASN A 16 22.61 -10.09 10.79
CA ASN A 16 23.44 -10.60 11.90
C ASN A 16 23.56 -9.60 13.06
N ASN A 17 23.16 -8.35 12.83
CA ASN A 17 23.18 -7.27 13.81
C ASN A 17 21.77 -7.03 14.40
N PRO A 18 21.59 -7.10 15.74
CA PRO A 18 20.28 -6.89 16.37
C PRO A 18 19.66 -5.51 16.08
N TYR A 19 20.47 -4.47 15.82
CA TYR A 19 19.95 -3.16 15.42
C TYR A 19 19.32 -3.17 14.02
N GLN A 20 19.95 -3.89 13.08
CA GLN A 20 19.42 -4.04 11.73
C GLN A 20 18.16 -4.91 11.75
N ALA A 21 18.14 -5.96 12.59
CA ALA A 21 16.95 -6.76 12.84
C ALA A 21 15.79 -5.91 13.37
N ASN A 22 16.02 -5.13 14.43
CA ASN A 22 15.01 -4.25 15.01
C ASN A 22 14.52 -3.20 14.00
N TYR A 23 15.43 -2.61 13.23
CA TYR A 23 15.07 -1.71 12.14
C TYR A 23 14.14 -2.41 11.15
N PHE A 24 14.54 -3.54 10.60
CA PHE A 24 13.76 -4.27 9.61
C PHE A 24 12.36 -4.63 10.12
N TYR A 25 12.27 -5.19 11.34
CA TYR A 25 10.99 -5.59 11.91
C TYR A 25 10.07 -4.41 12.23
N ALA A 26 10.61 -3.30 12.73
CA ALA A 26 9.82 -2.10 12.97
C ALA A 26 9.19 -1.56 11.67
N HIS A 27 9.98 -1.51 10.60
CA HIS A 27 9.52 -1.04 9.29
C HIS A 27 8.55 -2.03 8.64
N LEU A 28 8.82 -3.34 8.73
CA LEU A 28 7.90 -4.36 8.22
C LEU A 28 6.55 -4.31 8.94
N PHE A 29 6.57 -4.21 10.27
CA PHE A 29 5.36 -4.09 11.08
C PHE A 29 4.57 -2.82 10.73
N GLN A 30 5.27 -1.70 10.51
CA GLN A 30 4.64 -0.46 10.07
C GLN A 30 3.95 -0.65 8.70
N LEU A 31 4.62 -1.26 7.72
CA LEU A 31 4.00 -1.54 6.42
C LEU A 31 2.78 -2.46 6.55
N GLU A 32 2.84 -3.51 7.38
CA GLU A 32 1.70 -4.40 7.63
C GLU A 32 0.48 -3.67 8.24
N LYS A 33 0.75 -2.68 9.09
CA LYS A 33 -0.28 -1.84 9.72
C LYS A 33 -0.90 -0.86 8.73
N VAL A 34 -0.10 -0.26 7.86
CA VAL A 34 -0.53 0.76 6.90
C VAL A 34 -1.27 0.12 5.73
N PHE A 35 -0.69 -0.89 5.08
CA PHE A 35 -1.13 -1.40 3.78
C PHE A 35 -2.03 -2.63 3.89
N VAL A 36 -3.12 -2.49 4.63
CA VAL A 36 -4.04 -3.60 4.94
C VAL A 36 -4.67 -4.17 3.67
N SER A 37 -5.17 -3.33 2.76
CA SER A 37 -5.85 -3.80 1.55
C SER A 37 -4.89 -4.56 0.63
N VAL A 38 -3.67 -4.05 0.47
CA VAL A 38 -2.61 -4.68 -0.33
C VAL A 38 -2.23 -6.04 0.26
N ARG A 39 -2.07 -6.12 1.59
CA ARG A 39 -1.76 -7.38 2.30
C ARG A 39 -2.87 -8.41 2.12
N THR A 40 -4.13 -7.99 2.13
CA THR A 40 -5.27 -8.88 1.89
C THR A 40 -5.29 -9.42 0.46
N ILE A 41 -5.04 -8.57 -0.55
CA ILE A 41 -5.04 -9.00 -1.96
C ILE A 41 -3.85 -9.91 -2.30
N LEU A 42 -2.63 -9.52 -1.89
CA LEU A 42 -1.43 -10.31 -2.18
C LEU A 42 -1.34 -11.59 -1.34
N GLY A 43 -1.99 -11.59 -0.17
CA GLY A 43 -1.77 -12.57 0.87
C GLY A 43 -0.50 -12.29 1.69
N GLN A 44 -0.48 -12.85 2.90
CA GLN A 44 0.53 -12.53 3.92
C GLN A 44 1.97 -12.75 3.46
N ASN A 45 2.25 -13.86 2.75
CA ASN A 45 3.61 -14.23 2.36
C ASN A 45 4.15 -13.35 1.24
N ASN A 46 3.35 -13.12 0.20
CA ASN A 46 3.72 -12.24 -0.91
C ASN A 46 3.89 -10.80 -0.43
N PHE A 47 2.99 -10.33 0.43
CA PHE A 47 3.12 -9.01 1.03
C PHE A 47 4.46 -8.86 1.76
N LYS A 48 4.80 -9.80 2.65
CA LYS A 48 6.07 -9.78 3.39
C LYS A 48 7.27 -9.83 2.46
N TYR A 49 7.20 -10.62 1.38
CA TYR A 49 8.24 -10.63 0.35
C TYR A 49 8.45 -9.24 -0.24
N PHE A 50 7.42 -8.60 -0.79
CA PHE A 50 7.56 -7.27 -1.41
C PHE A 50 7.91 -6.18 -0.40
N ALA A 51 7.33 -6.20 0.80
CA ALA A 51 7.68 -5.29 1.88
C ALA A 51 9.16 -5.43 2.29
N SER A 52 9.68 -6.66 2.37
CA SER A 52 11.09 -6.90 2.66
C SER A 52 12.03 -6.33 1.60
N GLN A 53 11.64 -6.45 0.32
CA GLN A 53 12.39 -5.87 -0.79
C GLN A 53 12.34 -4.34 -0.74
N PHE A 54 11.19 -3.74 -0.41
CA PHE A 54 11.05 -2.30 -0.22
C PHE A 54 11.97 -1.77 0.87
N ILE A 55 12.01 -2.43 2.04
CA ILE A 55 12.87 -2.01 3.17
C ILE A 55 14.35 -2.06 2.80
N LYS A 56 14.76 -3.01 1.96
CA LYS A 56 16.15 -3.17 1.51
C LYS A 56 16.56 -2.16 0.46
N GLU A 57 15.68 -1.89 -0.50
CA GLU A 57 15.97 -1.00 -1.63
C GLU A 57 15.77 0.48 -1.28
N ILE A 58 14.78 0.77 -0.43
CA ILE A 58 14.43 2.12 -0.01
C ILE A 58 14.80 2.26 1.46
N HIS A 59 16.04 2.73 1.67
CA HIS A 59 16.45 3.19 2.98
C HIS A 59 15.54 4.33 3.42
N SER A 60 15.05 4.26 4.66
CA SER A 60 14.23 5.32 5.21
C SER A 60 15.10 6.55 5.48
N ASP A 61 15.09 7.51 4.57
CA ASP A 61 15.57 8.86 4.85
C ASP A 61 14.54 9.67 5.65
N ALA A 62 13.37 9.09 5.94
CA ALA A 62 12.32 9.75 6.70
C ALA A 62 12.72 9.85 8.18
N GLU A 63 12.79 11.09 8.67
CA GLU A 63 13.05 11.39 10.09
C GLU A 63 11.95 10.88 11.03
N ASN A 64 10.74 10.62 10.51
CA ASN A 64 9.61 10.08 11.27
C ASN A 64 9.07 8.78 10.62
N MET A 65 8.99 7.73 11.44
CA MET A 65 8.42 6.42 11.10
C MET A 65 6.96 6.50 10.62
N ASP A 66 6.20 7.50 11.06
CA ASP A 66 4.81 7.69 10.62
C ASP A 66 4.71 7.95 9.10
N PHE A 67 5.77 8.52 8.50
CA PHE A 67 5.84 8.76 7.06
C PHE A 67 6.47 7.61 6.28
N TYR A 68 6.90 6.56 6.97
CA TYR A 68 7.48 5.41 6.32
C TYR A 68 6.45 4.68 5.46
N GLY A 69 6.84 4.30 4.25
CA GLY A 69 5.97 3.64 3.28
C GLY A 69 5.31 4.56 2.27
N TRP A 70 5.52 5.89 2.31
CA TRP A 70 4.92 6.80 1.33
C TRP A 70 5.25 6.46 -0.14
N ASP A 71 6.45 5.90 -0.38
CA ASP A 71 6.91 5.42 -1.70
C ASP A 71 6.47 3.99 -2.02
N PHE A 72 5.87 3.27 -1.08
CA PHE A 72 5.46 1.88 -1.27
C PHE A 72 4.47 1.69 -2.43
N PRO A 73 3.47 2.57 -2.65
CA PRO A 73 2.61 2.48 -3.84
C PRO A 73 3.40 2.55 -5.16
N LYS A 74 4.36 3.49 -5.24
CA LYS A 74 5.22 3.66 -6.43
C LYS A 74 6.14 2.46 -6.62
N PHE A 75 6.68 1.94 -5.53
CA PHE A 75 7.48 0.73 -5.52
C PHE A 75 6.72 -0.47 -6.10
N LEU A 76 5.48 -0.71 -5.65
CA LEU A 76 4.64 -1.81 -6.17
C LEU A 76 4.37 -1.65 -7.67
N ALA A 77 4.09 -0.43 -8.13
CA ALA A 77 3.84 -0.13 -9.54
C ALA A 77 5.05 -0.45 -10.46
N ASN A 78 6.27 -0.42 -9.91
CA ASN A 78 7.50 -0.68 -10.66
C ASN A 78 7.92 -2.16 -10.64
N ARG A 79 7.17 -3.05 -9.97
CA ARG A 79 7.48 -4.49 -9.94
C ARG A 79 6.89 -5.20 -11.15
N VAL A 80 7.75 -5.82 -11.95
CA VAL A 80 7.35 -6.56 -13.16
C VAL A 80 6.43 -7.73 -12.80
N GLU A 81 6.69 -8.36 -11.65
CA GLU A 81 5.91 -9.46 -11.09
C GLU A 81 4.46 -9.05 -10.77
N LEU A 82 4.22 -7.76 -10.54
CA LEU A 82 2.91 -7.19 -10.22
C LEU A 82 2.25 -6.49 -11.43
N SER A 83 2.81 -6.62 -12.63
CA SER A 83 2.31 -5.96 -13.84
C SER A 83 0.85 -6.30 -14.20
N GLN A 84 0.37 -7.47 -13.78
CA GLN A 84 -1.03 -7.90 -13.98
C GLN A 84 -2.00 -7.35 -12.92
N MET A 85 -1.48 -6.64 -11.91
CA MET A 85 -2.27 -6.07 -10.81
C MET A 85 -1.98 -4.56 -10.66
N PRO A 86 -2.16 -3.75 -11.72
CA PRO A 86 -1.78 -2.33 -11.71
C PRO A 86 -2.55 -1.52 -10.64
N TYR A 87 -3.76 -1.96 -10.29
CA TYR A 87 -4.60 -1.35 -9.25
C TYR A 87 -4.02 -1.46 -7.83
N LEU A 88 -3.00 -2.31 -7.58
CA LEU A 88 -2.36 -2.40 -6.27
C LEU A 88 -1.70 -1.08 -5.86
N ARG A 89 -1.20 -0.31 -6.83
CA ARG A 89 -0.69 1.04 -6.58
C ARG A 89 -1.78 1.93 -5.99
N ASP A 90 -2.98 1.90 -6.56
CA ASP A 90 -4.09 2.74 -6.12
C ASP A 90 -4.57 2.32 -4.73
N LEU A 91 -4.73 1.02 -4.50
CA LEU A 91 -5.08 0.47 -3.17
C LEU A 91 -4.06 0.87 -2.11
N ALA A 92 -2.77 0.77 -2.41
CA ALA A 92 -1.70 1.21 -1.52
C ALA A 92 -1.76 2.72 -1.25
N SER A 93 -2.10 3.53 -2.26
CA SER A 93 -2.23 4.98 -2.12
C SER A 93 -3.40 5.37 -1.21
N ILE A 94 -4.51 4.63 -1.31
CA ILE A 94 -5.68 4.78 -0.44
C ILE A 94 -5.31 4.37 1.00
N ASP A 95 -4.73 3.18 1.20
CA ASP A 95 -4.26 2.73 2.52
C ASP A 95 -3.38 3.80 3.22
N TYR A 96 -2.39 4.32 2.49
CA TYR A 96 -1.47 5.32 3.03
C TYR A 96 -2.15 6.66 3.32
N TYR A 97 -3.07 7.12 2.47
CA TYR A 97 -3.83 8.36 2.69
C TYR A 97 -4.69 8.25 3.96
N TRP A 98 -5.37 7.12 4.17
CA TRP A 98 -6.24 6.90 5.33
C TRP A 98 -5.41 6.74 6.62
N PHE A 99 -4.23 6.14 6.52
CA PHE A 99 -3.31 6.05 7.65
C PHE A 99 -2.79 7.43 8.09
N ASN A 100 -2.56 8.34 7.14
CA ASN A 100 -1.97 9.66 7.38
C ASN A 100 -2.97 10.83 7.46
N LEU A 101 -4.25 10.56 7.70
CA LEU A 101 -5.33 11.56 7.73
C LEU A 101 -5.07 12.76 8.66
N GLY A 102 -4.13 12.65 9.60
CA GLY A 102 -3.76 13.74 10.51
C GLY A 102 -2.60 14.63 10.08
N GLN A 103 -1.81 14.27 9.05
CA GLN A 103 -0.46 14.87 8.91
C GLN A 103 -0.14 15.57 7.59
N ARG A 104 -0.83 15.32 6.47
CA ARG A 104 -0.66 16.09 5.22
C ARG A 104 -1.92 16.00 4.35
N ASN A 105 -2.60 17.13 4.13
CA ASN A 105 -3.66 17.28 3.12
C ASN A 105 -3.05 17.17 1.72
N LYS A 106 -2.79 15.95 1.27
CA LYS A 106 -2.37 15.73 -0.11
C LYS A 106 -3.41 14.86 -0.78
N ASP A 107 -4.13 15.48 -1.69
CA ASP A 107 -5.12 14.82 -2.52
C ASP A 107 -4.47 13.62 -3.22
N ILE A 108 -5.22 12.53 -3.30
CA ILE A 108 -4.80 11.35 -4.06
C ILE A 108 -5.66 11.21 -5.30
N SER A 109 -5.04 10.68 -6.34
CA SER A 109 -5.68 10.37 -7.61
C SER A 109 -5.61 8.87 -7.82
N VAL A 110 -6.76 8.22 -7.94
CA VAL A 110 -6.87 6.76 -8.06
C VAL A 110 -7.80 6.38 -9.20
N VAL A 111 -7.60 5.21 -9.78
CA VAL A 111 -8.47 4.73 -10.86
C VAL A 111 -9.92 4.56 -10.40
N CYS A 112 -10.85 4.73 -11.34
CA CYS A 112 -12.25 4.45 -11.08
C CYS A 112 -12.45 3.02 -10.55
N GLY A 113 -13.30 2.87 -9.54
CA GLY A 113 -13.56 1.59 -8.87
C GLY A 113 -12.55 1.22 -7.76
N ALA A 114 -11.36 1.84 -7.71
CA ALA A 114 -10.36 1.51 -6.70
C ALA A 114 -10.85 1.75 -5.26
N LEU A 115 -11.56 2.86 -5.00
CA LEU A 115 -12.13 3.14 -3.69
C LEU A 115 -13.22 2.14 -3.29
N ASN A 116 -14.04 1.70 -4.26
CA ASN A 116 -15.08 0.68 -4.02
C ASN A 116 -14.43 -0.67 -3.69
N LEU A 117 -13.42 -1.07 -4.49
CA LEU A 117 -12.64 -2.27 -4.22
C LEU A 117 -11.99 -2.20 -2.83
N TRP A 118 -11.32 -1.10 -2.53
CA TRP A 118 -10.66 -0.88 -1.24
C TRP A 118 -11.64 -1.04 -0.09
N SER A 119 -12.80 -0.35 -0.14
CA SER A 119 -13.83 -0.43 0.91
C SER A 119 -14.29 -1.87 1.14
N LYS A 120 -14.59 -2.60 0.05
CA LYS A 120 -15.00 -4.00 0.13
C LYS A 120 -13.91 -4.90 0.72
N VAL A 121 -12.66 -4.70 0.31
CA VAL A 121 -11.52 -5.47 0.82
C VAL A 121 -11.31 -5.24 2.32
N ILE A 122 -11.35 -3.99 2.78
CA ILE A 122 -11.18 -3.65 4.19
C ILE A 122 -12.33 -4.19 5.04
N ASN A 123 -13.56 -4.13 4.53
CA ASN A 123 -14.75 -4.64 5.22
C ASN A 123 -14.94 -6.16 5.07
N SER A 124 -14.02 -6.86 4.39
CA SER A 124 -14.13 -8.30 4.10
C SER A 124 -15.43 -8.69 3.37
N GLU A 125 -15.88 -7.82 2.46
CA GLU A 125 -17.07 -8.00 1.62
C GLU A 125 -16.72 -8.66 0.28
N ASN A 126 -17.75 -9.10 -0.45
CA ASN A 126 -17.56 -9.71 -1.77
C ASN A 126 -17.07 -8.66 -2.80
N THR A 127 -15.91 -8.93 -3.40
CA THR A 127 -15.26 -8.10 -4.42
C THR A 127 -15.73 -8.41 -5.85
N GLU A 128 -16.59 -9.41 -6.04
CA GLU A 128 -17.19 -9.73 -7.34
C GLU A 128 -17.98 -8.53 -7.90
N GLY A 129 -17.85 -8.34 -9.22
CA GLY A 129 -18.54 -7.27 -9.95
C GLY A 129 -17.96 -5.86 -9.73
N VAL A 130 -16.83 -5.72 -9.03
CA VAL A 130 -16.13 -4.43 -8.99
C VAL A 130 -15.40 -4.23 -10.32
N GLU A 131 -15.87 -3.26 -11.10
CA GLU A 131 -15.20 -2.83 -12.32
C GLU A 131 -14.08 -1.85 -11.96
N LEU A 132 -12.86 -2.20 -12.35
CA LEU A 132 -11.70 -1.32 -12.22
C LEU A 132 -11.36 -0.80 -13.61
N ASN A 133 -11.17 0.52 -13.71
CA ASN A 133 -10.63 1.06 -14.93
C ASN A 133 -9.09 0.90 -14.97
N ALA A 134 -8.64 -0.27 -15.42
CA ALA A 134 -7.23 -0.64 -15.43
C ALA A 134 -6.36 0.23 -16.36
N ASP A 135 -6.95 0.91 -17.36
CA ASP A 135 -6.20 1.77 -18.29
C ASP A 135 -5.89 3.17 -17.73
N HIS A 136 -6.35 3.47 -16.52
CA HIS A 136 -6.21 4.76 -15.84
C HIS A 136 -6.76 5.95 -16.66
N SER A 137 -7.66 5.72 -17.62
CA SER A 137 -8.31 6.78 -18.39
C SER A 137 -9.31 7.57 -17.57
N GLU A 138 -9.88 6.94 -16.54
CA GLU A 138 -10.83 7.54 -15.60
C GLU A 138 -10.26 7.51 -14.20
N ILE A 139 -10.01 8.71 -13.67
CA ILE A 139 -9.38 8.91 -12.37
C ILE A 139 -10.34 9.69 -11.47
N VAL A 140 -10.36 9.29 -10.20
CA VAL A 140 -11.07 9.95 -9.12
C VAL A 140 -10.04 10.60 -8.20
N GLU A 141 -10.21 11.89 -7.98
CA GLU A 141 -9.46 12.65 -6.98
C GLU A 141 -10.23 12.64 -5.67
N LEU A 142 -9.57 12.22 -4.61
CA LEU A 142 -10.05 12.36 -3.25
C LEU A 142 -9.32 13.52 -2.59
N TYR A 143 -10.10 14.44 -2.03
CA TYR A 143 -9.58 15.60 -1.33
C TYR A 143 -10.41 15.89 -0.07
N LEU A 144 -9.78 16.60 0.87
CA LEU A 144 -10.42 17.07 2.10
C LEU A 144 -10.76 18.56 1.94
N GLU A 145 -12.03 18.91 2.11
CA GLU A 145 -12.48 20.31 2.16
C GLU A 145 -13.18 20.55 3.50
N GLY A 146 -12.49 21.28 4.39
CA GLY A 146 -12.90 21.42 5.79
C GLY A 146 -12.76 20.11 6.57
N GLU A 147 -13.87 19.60 7.10
CA GLU A 147 -13.94 18.31 7.81
C GLU A 147 -14.60 17.20 6.96
N GLN A 148 -14.87 17.47 5.69
CA GLN A 148 -15.59 16.55 4.80
C GLN A 148 -14.71 16.10 3.63
N TYR A 149 -14.83 14.82 3.28
CA TYR A 149 -14.14 14.22 2.14
C TYR A 149 -15.01 14.30 0.90
N PHE A 150 -14.40 14.68 -0.22
CA PHE A 150 -15.08 14.81 -1.49
C PHE A 150 -14.36 14.00 -2.57
N LEU A 151 -15.15 13.55 -3.55
CA LEU A 151 -14.67 12.88 -4.74
C LEU A 151 -14.91 13.79 -5.95
N ARG A 152 -13.86 14.01 -6.74
CA ARG A 152 -13.95 14.70 -8.02
C ARG A 152 -13.49 13.76 -9.12
N ALA A 153 -14.37 13.46 -10.07
CA ALA A 153 -13.99 12.74 -11.27
C ALA A 153 -13.23 13.69 -12.20
N SER A 154 -12.00 13.33 -12.57
CA SER A 154 -11.28 14.02 -13.64
C SER A 154 -11.72 13.43 -14.98
N ARG A 155 -12.26 14.27 -15.89
CA ARG A 155 -12.72 13.97 -17.27
C ARG A 155 -12.92 12.48 -17.64
N GLY A 156 -14.18 12.10 -17.78
CA GLY A 156 -14.60 10.71 -18.00
C GLY A 156 -15.45 10.32 -16.80
N ALA A 157 -16.77 10.33 -16.95
CA ALA A 157 -17.65 9.94 -15.86
C ALA A 157 -17.47 8.45 -15.62
N CYS A 158 -16.93 8.08 -14.45
CA CYS A 158 -17.06 6.73 -13.89
C CYS A 158 -18.49 6.24 -14.17
N LYS A 159 -18.62 5.23 -15.04
CA LYS A 159 -19.93 4.66 -15.41
C LYS A 159 -20.45 3.69 -14.36
#